data_AF-A0A963PTT0-F1
#
_entry.id   AF-A0A963PTT0-F1
#
_cell.length_a   1.000
_cell.length_b   1.000
_cell.length_c   1.000
_cell.angle_alpha   90.00
_cell.angle_beta   90.00
_cell.angle_gamma   90.00
#
_symmetry.space_group_name_H-M   'P 1'
#
loop_
_entity.id
_entity.type
_entity.pdbx_description
1 polymer ?
#
loop_
_entity_poly.entity_id
_entity_poly.type
_entity_poly.pdbx_seq_one_letter_code
_entity_poly.pdbx_strand_id
1 'polypeptide(L)'
;MSTPPLTLQALNDAPRDQALAMVDGLYEHSPWIAEQALASRPFRSLAQFKHAMATVVRAASREQQLALVRAHPELAGKAMRDNTLTAASTHEQNKAGLTQCTDDELARIAQLNADYAARFGHPFILAVRGPRAEGLSKQEILATFARRLHNHPEVELQECLRNIHRIVELRLNDKFGITPALGDRVWDWHESLSRHSDPGFAEHGQLTVTYLTDAHRACAAEIAARMRECGFDSVEIDAVGNVVGRYHAGTPGAPLLMTGSHYDTVRNGGKYDGRLGIFVPMACVRELHRSGTR
;
A
#
# COMPACT_ATOMS: atom_id res chain seq x y z
N MET A 1 13.39 -11.65 -24.90
CA MET A 1 13.76 -12.47 -23.73
C MET A 1 13.49 -11.63 -22.50
N SER A 2 12.66 -12.08 -21.56
CA SER A 2 12.40 -11.30 -20.34
C SER A 2 13.67 -11.30 -19.49
N THR A 3 14.17 -10.14 -19.10
CA THR A 3 15.28 -10.03 -18.15
C THR A 3 14.86 -10.75 -16.85
N PRO A 4 15.71 -11.64 -16.27
CA PRO A 4 15.37 -12.29 -15.02
C PRO A 4 15.15 -11.26 -13.91
N PRO A 5 14.27 -11.55 -12.93
CA PRO A 5 14.05 -10.65 -11.82
C PRO A 5 15.34 -10.43 -11.02
N LEU A 6 15.52 -9.19 -10.55
CA LEU A 6 16.64 -8.80 -9.71
C LEU A 6 16.55 -9.45 -8.33
N THR A 7 17.69 -9.62 -7.66
CA THR A 7 17.73 -10.07 -6.26
C THR A 7 18.24 -8.96 -5.35
N LEU A 8 17.78 -8.95 -4.10
CA LEU A 8 18.24 -7.97 -3.11
C LEU A 8 19.75 -8.09 -2.84
N GLN A 9 20.27 -9.32 -2.85
CA GLN A 9 21.70 -9.58 -2.69
C GLN A 9 22.50 -8.96 -3.85
N ALA A 10 22.06 -9.14 -5.10
CA ALA A 10 22.71 -8.50 -6.25
C ALA A 10 22.71 -6.98 -6.14
N LEU A 11 21.61 -6.37 -5.67
CA LEU A 11 21.55 -4.92 -5.43
C LEU A 11 22.54 -4.47 -4.33
N ASN A 12 22.67 -5.27 -3.27
CA ASN A 12 23.57 -4.96 -2.16
C ASN A 12 25.05 -5.03 -2.59
N ASP A 13 25.40 -6.02 -3.40
CA ASP A 13 26.79 -6.31 -3.76
C ASP A 13 27.27 -5.53 -4.99
N ALA A 14 26.36 -5.06 -5.85
CA ALA A 14 26.71 -4.38 -7.09
C ALA A 14 27.47 -3.06 -6.85
N PRO A 15 28.47 -2.72 -7.69
CA PRO A 15 29.04 -1.38 -7.76
C PRO A 15 27.95 -0.31 -7.95
N ARG A 16 28.19 0.91 -7.47
CA ARG A 16 27.18 2.00 -7.44
C ARG A 16 26.48 2.20 -8.80
N ASP A 17 27.23 2.31 -9.89
CA ASP A 17 26.67 2.59 -11.21
C ASP A 17 25.81 1.45 -11.73
N GLN A 18 26.20 0.20 -11.44
CA GLN A 18 25.41 -0.99 -11.78
C GLN A 18 24.14 -1.06 -10.92
N ALA A 19 24.24 -0.81 -9.62
CA ALA A 19 23.10 -0.77 -8.72
C ALA A 19 22.09 0.32 -9.13
N LEU A 20 22.56 1.47 -9.61
CA LEU A 20 21.72 2.53 -10.16
C LEU A 20 21.02 2.08 -11.44
N ALA A 21 21.74 1.48 -12.37
CA ALA A 21 21.16 0.96 -13.62
C ALA A 21 20.08 -0.11 -13.37
N MET A 22 20.27 -0.97 -12.35
CA MET A 22 19.28 -1.97 -11.94
C MET A 22 17.94 -1.33 -11.54
N VAL A 23 17.99 -0.24 -10.79
CA VAL A 23 16.81 0.44 -10.22
C VAL A 23 16.38 1.67 -11.02
N ASP A 24 16.91 1.84 -12.23
CA ASP A 24 16.54 2.94 -13.11
C ASP A 24 15.04 2.93 -13.44
N GLY A 25 14.47 4.13 -13.57
CA GLY A 25 13.04 4.32 -13.85
C GLY A 25 12.09 4.05 -12.69
N LEU A 26 12.59 3.78 -11.46
CA LEU A 26 11.72 3.68 -10.28
C LEU A 26 10.97 4.98 -10.00
N TYR A 27 11.70 6.11 -9.98
CA TYR A 27 11.12 7.44 -9.92
C TYR A 27 11.26 8.12 -11.29
N GLU A 28 10.19 8.73 -11.77
CA GLU A 28 10.16 9.37 -13.09
C GLU A 28 11.21 10.50 -13.17
N HIS A 29 12.15 10.36 -14.12
CA HIS A 29 13.25 11.31 -14.38
C HIS A 29 13.99 11.83 -13.11
N SER A 30 14.05 11.04 -12.04
CA SER A 30 14.55 11.48 -10.72
C SER A 30 15.54 10.47 -10.11
N PRO A 31 16.70 10.22 -10.75
CA PRO A 31 17.66 9.19 -10.31
C PRO A 31 18.31 9.51 -8.96
N TRP A 32 18.38 10.79 -8.58
CA TRP A 32 18.99 11.26 -7.34
C TRP A 32 18.41 10.60 -6.08
N ILE A 33 17.16 10.15 -6.11
CA ILE A 33 16.48 9.50 -4.98
C ILE A 33 17.09 8.13 -4.71
N ALA A 34 17.19 7.31 -5.76
CA ALA A 34 17.80 5.98 -5.66
C ALA A 34 19.30 6.10 -5.36
N GLU A 35 19.98 7.07 -5.97
CA GLU A 35 21.39 7.37 -5.74
C GLU A 35 21.70 7.65 -4.27
N GLN A 36 20.92 8.51 -3.62
CA GLN A 36 21.11 8.80 -2.19
C GLN A 36 20.68 7.62 -1.31
N ALA A 37 19.58 6.93 -1.64
CA ALA A 37 19.10 5.80 -0.85
C ALA A 37 20.11 4.64 -0.82
N LEU A 38 20.79 4.37 -1.94
CA LEU A 38 21.79 3.31 -2.07
C LEU A 38 23.02 3.48 -1.16
N ALA A 39 23.23 4.66 -0.57
CA ALA A 39 24.25 4.88 0.46
C ALA A 39 23.97 4.13 1.76
N SER A 40 22.71 3.75 2.02
CA SER A 40 22.26 3.04 3.22
C SER A 40 22.33 1.51 3.10
N ARG A 41 23.03 0.99 2.07
CA ARG A 41 23.26 -0.45 1.92
C ARG A 41 24.15 -1.00 3.04
N PRO A 42 24.04 -2.32 3.37
CA PRO A 42 23.17 -3.30 2.75
C PRO A 42 21.73 -3.25 3.31
N PHE A 43 20.75 -3.55 2.44
CA PHE A 43 19.35 -3.69 2.82
C PHE A 43 19.00 -5.13 3.19
N ARG A 44 18.19 -5.30 4.23
CA ARG A 44 17.65 -6.58 4.70
C ARG A 44 16.34 -6.96 4.01
N SER A 45 15.64 -5.98 3.42
CA SER A 45 14.39 -6.19 2.68
C SER A 45 14.16 -5.08 1.66
N LEU A 46 13.33 -5.36 0.65
CA LEU A 46 12.86 -4.32 -0.28
C LEU A 46 12.02 -3.25 0.44
N ALA A 47 11.33 -3.62 1.52
CA ALA A 47 10.61 -2.65 2.36
C ALA A 47 11.59 -1.63 3.00
N GLN A 48 12.77 -2.07 3.45
CA GLN A 48 13.80 -1.18 3.96
C GLN A 48 14.35 -0.26 2.85
N PHE A 49 14.57 -0.80 1.64
CA PHE A 49 15.03 0.00 0.51
C PHE A 49 13.98 1.06 0.09
N LYS A 50 12.71 0.67 0.01
CA LYS A 50 11.58 1.60 -0.21
C LYS A 50 11.54 2.69 0.86
N HIS A 51 11.70 2.31 2.13
CA HIS A 51 11.73 3.27 3.23
C HIS A 51 12.89 4.25 3.11
N ALA A 52 14.09 3.79 2.74
CA ALA A 52 15.24 4.66 2.50
C ALA A 52 14.94 5.70 1.40
N MET A 53 14.36 5.29 0.27
CA MET A 53 13.94 6.21 -0.79
C MET A 53 12.86 7.20 -0.33
N ALA A 54 11.87 6.75 0.43
CA ALA A 54 10.85 7.64 0.99
C ALA A 54 11.43 8.65 1.98
N THR A 55 12.42 8.26 2.76
CA THR A 55 13.14 9.16 3.68
C THR A 55 13.95 10.21 2.92
N VAL A 56 14.60 9.85 1.82
CA VAL A 56 15.29 10.81 0.93
C VAL A 56 14.31 11.86 0.40
N VAL A 57 13.14 11.45 -0.11
CA VAL A 57 12.12 12.39 -0.62
C VAL A 57 11.56 13.28 0.49
N ARG A 58 11.31 12.71 1.68
CA ARG A 58 10.81 13.46 2.84
C ARG A 58 11.81 14.51 3.34
N ALA A 59 13.10 14.22 3.27
CA ALA A 59 14.16 15.14 3.67
C ALA A 59 14.51 16.17 2.58
N ALA A 60 14.10 15.94 1.33
CA ALA A 60 14.32 16.84 0.22
C ALA A 60 13.58 18.18 0.39
N SER A 61 14.10 19.23 -0.26
CA SER A 61 13.45 20.54 -0.23
C SER A 61 12.07 20.48 -0.88
N ARG A 62 11.20 21.44 -0.53
CA ARG A 62 9.88 21.58 -1.16
C ARG A 62 9.97 21.70 -2.68
N GLU A 63 11.00 22.39 -3.18
CA GLU A 63 11.27 22.54 -4.61
C GLU A 63 11.60 21.19 -5.26
N GLN A 64 12.47 20.38 -4.65
CA GLN A 64 12.80 19.05 -5.15
C GLN A 64 11.59 18.11 -5.14
N GLN A 65 10.75 18.18 -4.12
CA GLN A 65 9.49 17.42 -4.07
C GLN A 65 8.53 17.84 -5.19
N LEU A 66 8.37 19.14 -5.44
CA LEU A 66 7.53 19.64 -6.54
C LEU A 66 8.10 19.28 -7.91
N ALA A 67 9.42 19.35 -8.09
CA ALA A 67 10.11 18.93 -9.30
C ALA A 67 9.87 17.44 -9.58
N LEU A 68 9.94 16.59 -8.54
CA LEU A 68 9.61 15.18 -8.65
C LEU A 68 8.15 14.96 -9.12
N VAL A 69 7.18 15.68 -8.53
CA VAL A 69 5.78 15.56 -8.95
C VAL A 69 5.59 16.01 -10.39
N ARG A 70 6.23 17.12 -10.80
CA ARG A 70 6.16 17.65 -12.17
C ARG A 70 6.86 16.79 -13.22
N ALA A 71 7.81 15.96 -12.81
CA ALA A 71 8.47 15.01 -13.70
C ALA A 71 7.54 13.88 -14.17
N HIS A 72 6.40 13.65 -13.48
CA HIS A 72 5.45 12.62 -13.86
C HIS A 72 4.49 13.11 -14.96
N PRO A 73 4.20 12.27 -15.96
CA PRO A 73 3.24 12.62 -17.00
C PRO A 73 1.81 12.67 -16.45
N GLU A 74 0.98 13.50 -17.08
CA GLU A 74 -0.45 13.58 -16.77
C GLU A 74 -1.20 12.28 -17.13
N LEU A 75 -2.23 11.97 -16.33
CA LEU A 75 -3.16 10.88 -16.62
C LEU A 75 -4.00 11.20 -17.87
N ALA A 76 -4.00 10.29 -18.85
CA ALA A 76 -4.63 10.48 -20.16
C ALA A 76 -4.27 11.81 -20.86
N GLY A 77 -3.09 12.36 -20.53
CA GLY A 77 -2.60 13.63 -21.03
C GLY A 77 -1.98 13.53 -22.43
N LYS A 78 -1.37 14.64 -22.86
CA LYS A 78 -0.77 14.77 -24.20
C LYS A 78 0.26 13.68 -24.51
N ALA A 79 1.13 13.35 -23.55
CA ALA A 79 2.15 12.32 -23.74
C ALA A 79 1.57 10.93 -24.05
N MET A 80 0.36 10.62 -23.55
CA MET A 80 -0.34 9.38 -23.89
C MET A 80 -0.87 9.41 -25.31
N ARG A 81 -1.46 10.54 -25.74
CA ARG A 81 -2.00 10.72 -27.10
C ARG A 81 -0.89 10.70 -28.15
N ASP A 82 0.26 11.28 -27.81
CA ASP A 82 1.42 11.39 -28.69
C ASP A 82 2.33 10.14 -28.61
N ASN A 83 1.99 9.12 -27.80
CA ASN A 83 2.78 7.90 -27.55
C ASN A 83 4.23 8.18 -27.08
N THR A 84 4.44 9.23 -26.28
CA THR A 84 5.76 9.62 -25.74
C THR A 84 5.95 9.29 -24.27
N LEU A 85 5.07 8.48 -23.67
CA LEU A 85 5.22 8.00 -22.29
C LEU A 85 6.41 7.03 -22.17
N THR A 86 7.03 7.00 -20.98
CA THR A 86 7.99 5.94 -20.66
C THR A 86 7.31 4.58 -20.65
N ALA A 87 8.08 3.51 -20.89
CA ALA A 87 7.53 2.14 -20.94
C ALA A 87 6.76 1.78 -19.66
N ALA A 88 7.25 2.24 -18.50
CA ALA A 88 6.58 2.05 -17.21
C ALA A 88 5.22 2.77 -17.15
N SER A 89 5.17 4.05 -17.50
CA SER A 89 3.92 4.82 -17.52
C SER A 89 2.90 4.30 -18.53
N THR A 90 3.36 3.84 -19.71
CA THR A 90 2.48 3.19 -20.70
C THR A 90 1.84 1.93 -20.13
N HIS A 91 2.63 1.06 -19.49
CA HIS A 91 2.11 -0.16 -18.86
C HIS A 91 1.09 0.16 -17.75
N GLU A 92 1.37 1.15 -16.92
CA GLU A 92 0.51 1.59 -15.82
C GLU A 92 -0.85 2.11 -16.32
N GLN A 93 -0.86 3.02 -17.30
CA GLN A 93 -2.11 3.60 -17.81
C GLN A 93 -2.92 2.59 -18.64
N ASN A 94 -2.27 1.69 -19.37
CA ASN A 94 -2.94 0.60 -20.08
C ASN A 94 -3.69 -0.33 -19.11
N LYS A 95 -3.06 -0.69 -17.98
CA LYS A 95 -3.65 -1.60 -17.00
C LYS A 95 -4.87 -1.01 -16.29
N ALA A 96 -4.97 0.31 -16.24
CA ALA A 96 -6.14 1.02 -15.74
C ALA A 96 -7.22 1.27 -16.80
N GLY A 97 -7.06 0.76 -18.03
CA GLY A 97 -8.02 0.92 -19.11
C GLY A 97 -8.14 2.35 -19.64
N LEU A 98 -7.18 3.23 -19.33
CA LEU A 98 -7.22 4.64 -19.75
C LEU A 98 -7.01 4.82 -21.26
N THR A 99 -6.45 3.81 -21.95
CA THR A 99 -6.38 3.76 -23.42
C THR A 99 -7.73 3.47 -24.08
N GLN A 100 -8.73 3.07 -23.30
CA GLN A 100 -10.07 2.68 -23.77
C GLN A 100 -11.14 3.61 -23.16
N CYS A 101 -10.79 4.88 -22.97
CA CYS A 101 -11.75 5.89 -22.55
C CYS A 101 -12.66 6.31 -23.70
N THR A 102 -13.92 6.61 -23.40
CA THR A 102 -14.82 7.30 -24.34
C THR A 102 -14.43 8.77 -24.50
N ASP A 103 -14.95 9.44 -25.53
CA ASP A 103 -14.69 10.87 -25.74
C ASP A 103 -15.15 11.73 -24.55
N ASP A 104 -16.30 11.40 -23.96
CA ASP A 104 -16.82 12.08 -22.76
C ASP A 104 -15.91 11.88 -21.54
N GLU A 105 -15.39 10.66 -21.36
CA GLU A 105 -14.43 10.36 -20.29
C GLU A 105 -13.12 11.12 -20.49
N LEU A 106 -12.60 11.17 -21.72
CA LEU A 106 -11.39 11.93 -22.06
C LEU A 106 -11.58 13.44 -21.86
N ALA A 107 -12.74 13.99 -22.26
CA ALA A 107 -13.09 15.39 -22.02
C ALA A 107 -13.17 15.69 -20.51
N ARG A 108 -13.77 14.78 -19.73
CA ARG A 108 -13.84 14.92 -18.27
C ARG A 108 -12.47 14.89 -17.61
N ILE A 109 -11.59 13.97 -18.02
CA ILE A 109 -10.21 13.91 -17.51
C ILE A 109 -9.43 15.17 -17.90
N ALA A 110 -9.59 15.66 -19.13
CA ALA A 110 -8.94 16.88 -19.58
C ALA A 110 -9.36 18.11 -18.75
N GLN A 111 -10.66 18.25 -18.47
CA GLN A 111 -11.16 19.31 -17.58
C GLN A 111 -10.58 19.20 -16.17
N LEU A 112 -10.56 17.99 -15.59
CA LEU A 112 -10.01 17.76 -14.26
C LEU A 112 -8.51 18.05 -14.19
N ASN A 113 -7.73 17.69 -15.22
CA ASN A 113 -6.31 18.06 -15.33
C ASN A 113 -6.14 19.58 -15.36
N ALA A 114 -6.95 20.30 -16.14
CA ALA A 114 -6.89 21.76 -16.21
C ALA A 114 -7.21 22.43 -14.87
N ASP A 115 -8.30 22.02 -14.22
CA ASP A 115 -8.72 22.55 -12.91
C ASP A 115 -7.66 22.27 -11.83
N TYR A 116 -7.08 21.07 -11.85
CA TYR A 116 -6.06 20.65 -10.91
C TYR A 116 -4.75 21.41 -11.11
N ALA A 117 -4.30 21.57 -12.36
CA ALA A 117 -3.12 22.35 -12.69
C ALA A 117 -3.28 23.81 -12.29
N ALA A 118 -4.46 24.41 -12.54
CA ALA A 118 -4.77 25.78 -12.13
C ALA A 118 -4.71 25.96 -10.60
N ARG A 119 -5.16 24.96 -9.83
CA ARG A 119 -5.20 25.03 -8.36
C ARG A 119 -3.85 24.73 -7.70
N PHE A 120 -3.13 23.72 -8.17
CA PHE A 120 -1.95 23.18 -7.47
C PHE A 120 -0.62 23.41 -8.20
N GLY A 121 -0.64 23.77 -9.49
CA GLY A 121 0.57 24.07 -10.26
C GLY A 121 1.49 22.87 -10.53
N HIS A 122 0.94 21.66 -10.49
CA HIS A 122 1.60 20.39 -10.80
C HIS A 122 0.56 19.36 -11.28
N PRO A 123 0.97 18.27 -11.98
CA PRO A 123 0.04 17.25 -12.46
C PRO A 123 -0.60 16.47 -11.30
N PHE A 124 -1.77 15.89 -11.57
CA PHE A 124 -2.44 14.96 -10.67
C PHE A 124 -1.77 13.58 -10.73
N ILE A 125 -1.38 13.06 -9.57
CA ILE A 125 -0.70 11.76 -9.46
C ILE A 125 -1.56 10.75 -8.72
N LEU A 126 -1.78 9.59 -9.34
CA LEU A 126 -2.50 8.46 -8.76
C LEU A 126 -1.80 7.15 -9.15
N ALA A 127 -1.62 6.26 -8.19
CA ALA A 127 -1.14 4.91 -8.46
C ALA A 127 -2.27 4.07 -9.10
N VAL A 128 -2.45 4.20 -10.42
CA VAL A 128 -3.60 3.65 -11.16
C VAL A 128 -3.70 2.12 -11.16
N ARG A 129 -2.62 1.40 -10.84
CA ARG A 129 -2.66 -0.06 -10.61
C ARG A 129 -3.34 -0.44 -9.28
N GLY A 130 -3.61 0.53 -8.42
CA GLY A 130 -4.36 0.34 -7.18
C GLY A 130 -3.59 -0.40 -6.06
N PRO A 131 -4.29 -0.72 -4.96
CA PRO A 131 -3.69 -1.35 -3.78
C PRO A 131 -3.29 -2.81 -4.00
N ARG A 132 -3.92 -3.52 -4.95
CA ARG A 132 -3.63 -4.93 -5.27
C ARG A 132 -2.87 -5.13 -6.58
N ALA A 133 -2.44 -4.04 -7.23
CA ALA A 133 -1.78 -4.07 -8.54
C ALA A 133 -2.66 -4.59 -9.71
N GLU A 134 -3.98 -4.67 -9.50
CA GLU A 134 -4.99 -5.17 -10.44
C GLU A 134 -5.49 -4.09 -11.41
N GLY A 135 -5.36 -2.81 -11.06
CA GLY A 135 -5.94 -1.70 -11.81
C GLY A 135 -7.15 -1.09 -11.08
N LEU A 136 -7.19 0.23 -10.96
CA LEU A 136 -8.38 0.96 -10.55
C LEU A 136 -9.32 1.08 -11.74
N SER A 137 -10.62 1.02 -11.46
CA SER A 137 -11.63 1.35 -12.47
C SER A 137 -11.56 2.85 -12.83
N LYS A 138 -12.01 3.18 -14.04
CA LYS A 138 -12.13 4.59 -14.48
C LYS A 138 -12.99 5.42 -13.54
N GLN A 139 -14.06 4.83 -12.99
CA GLN A 139 -14.92 5.50 -12.01
C GLN A 139 -14.17 5.83 -10.72
N GLU A 140 -13.38 4.90 -10.18
CA GLU A 140 -12.56 5.15 -8.98
C GLU A 140 -11.50 6.23 -9.22
N ILE A 141 -10.87 6.23 -10.41
CA ILE A 141 -9.90 7.26 -10.80
C ILE A 141 -10.57 8.63 -10.83
N LEU A 142 -11.69 8.77 -11.56
CA LEU A 142 -12.43 10.03 -11.68
C LEU A 142 -12.96 10.53 -10.33
N ALA A 143 -13.52 9.63 -9.51
CA ALA A 143 -14.00 9.97 -8.17
C ALA A 143 -12.85 10.43 -7.26
N THR A 144 -11.70 9.75 -7.32
CA THR A 144 -10.50 10.14 -6.55
C THR A 144 -9.97 11.49 -7.00
N PHE A 145 -9.94 11.73 -8.30
CA PHE A 145 -9.51 13.00 -8.89
C PHE A 145 -10.40 14.15 -8.44
N ALA A 146 -11.72 14.02 -8.62
CA ALA A 146 -12.69 15.03 -8.20
C ALA A 146 -12.62 15.31 -6.69
N ARG A 147 -12.55 14.26 -5.86
CA ARG A 147 -12.43 14.42 -4.40
C ARG A 147 -11.17 15.19 -4.00
N ARG A 148 -10.02 14.81 -4.57
CA ARG A 148 -8.72 15.41 -4.23
C ARG A 148 -8.56 16.84 -4.71
N LEU A 149 -9.35 17.27 -5.71
CA LEU A 149 -9.41 18.66 -6.13
C LEU A 149 -9.81 19.60 -4.98
N HIS A 150 -10.52 19.11 -3.97
CA HIS A 150 -10.94 19.90 -2.81
C HIS A 150 -9.90 19.98 -1.68
N ASN A 151 -8.79 19.24 -1.76
CA ASN A 151 -7.78 19.19 -0.71
C ASN A 151 -7.06 20.53 -0.49
N HIS A 152 -6.53 20.72 0.72
CA HIS A 152 -5.57 21.78 1.00
C HIS A 152 -4.26 21.52 0.21
N PRO A 153 -3.61 22.53 -0.41
CA PRO A 153 -2.42 22.33 -1.25
C PRO A 153 -1.26 21.57 -0.58
N GLU A 154 -1.06 21.75 0.73
CA GLU A 154 -0.02 21.02 1.45
C GLU A 154 -0.35 19.54 1.62
N VAL A 155 -1.61 19.23 1.97
CA VAL A 155 -2.10 17.85 2.09
C VAL A 155 -2.04 17.16 0.72
N GLU A 156 -2.39 17.89 -0.33
CA GLU A 156 -2.40 17.35 -1.69
C GLU A 156 -0.99 17.02 -2.19
N LEU A 157 0.03 17.85 -1.88
CA LEU A 157 1.40 17.46 -2.23
C LEU A 157 1.80 16.17 -1.52
N GLN A 158 1.50 16.04 -0.23
CA GLN A 158 1.82 14.81 0.51
C GLN A 158 1.09 13.60 -0.06
N GLU A 159 -0.15 13.77 -0.51
CA GLU A 159 -0.91 12.71 -1.17
C GLU A 159 -0.33 12.33 -2.55
N CYS A 160 0.15 13.30 -3.33
CA CYS A 160 0.91 13.04 -4.55
C CYS A 160 2.18 12.23 -4.27
N LEU A 161 2.99 12.63 -3.28
CA LEU A 161 4.21 11.91 -2.91
C LEU A 161 3.91 10.48 -2.43
N ARG A 162 2.83 10.29 -1.66
CA ARG A 162 2.35 8.95 -1.28
C ARG A 162 2.00 8.08 -2.49
N ASN A 163 1.33 8.65 -3.50
CA ASN A 163 1.01 7.93 -4.73
C ASN A 163 2.26 7.62 -5.55
N ILE A 164 3.24 8.52 -5.62
CA ILE A 164 4.54 8.25 -6.25
C ILE A 164 5.26 7.10 -5.54
N HIS A 165 5.32 7.09 -4.20
CA HIS A 165 5.91 5.98 -3.46
C HIS A 165 5.20 4.65 -3.70
N ARG A 166 3.88 4.68 -3.96
CA ARG A 166 3.12 3.49 -4.32
C ARG A 166 3.43 3.02 -5.74
N ILE A 167 3.58 3.93 -6.71
CA ILE A 167 4.04 3.62 -8.07
C ILE A 167 5.43 2.98 -8.02
N VAL A 168 6.35 3.58 -7.27
CA VAL A 168 7.72 3.08 -7.08
C VAL A 168 7.72 1.67 -6.47
N GLU A 169 6.89 1.41 -5.47
CA GLU A 169 6.75 0.06 -4.89
C GLU A 169 6.30 -0.97 -5.92
N LEU A 170 5.34 -0.62 -6.77
CA LEU A 170 4.86 -1.51 -7.82
C LEU A 170 5.96 -1.80 -8.86
N ARG A 171 6.68 -0.76 -9.30
CA ARG A 171 7.82 -0.91 -10.23
C ARG A 171 8.95 -1.73 -9.61
N LEU A 172 9.22 -1.53 -8.31
CA LEU A 172 10.22 -2.28 -7.57
C LEU A 172 9.83 -3.75 -7.46
N ASN A 173 8.57 -4.03 -7.12
CA ASN A 173 8.03 -5.38 -7.07
C ASN A 173 8.17 -6.10 -8.43
N ASP A 174 7.84 -5.43 -9.55
CA ASP A 174 7.99 -6.01 -10.89
C ASP A 174 9.47 -6.32 -11.20
N LYS A 175 10.39 -5.38 -10.94
CA LYS A 175 11.83 -5.56 -11.19
C LYS A 175 12.43 -6.73 -10.39
N PHE A 176 11.95 -6.97 -9.18
CA PHE A 176 12.45 -8.03 -8.29
C PHE A 176 11.58 -9.30 -8.30
N GLY A 177 10.50 -9.33 -9.12
CA GLY A 177 9.58 -10.47 -9.18
C GLY A 177 8.87 -10.77 -7.86
N ILE A 178 8.56 -9.73 -7.07
CA ILE A 178 7.97 -9.87 -5.73
C ILE A 178 6.47 -9.60 -5.77
N THR A 179 5.70 -10.53 -5.21
CA THR A 179 4.28 -10.33 -4.86
C THR A 179 4.18 -10.18 -3.34
N PRO A 180 3.52 -9.13 -2.80
CA PRO A 180 3.40 -8.90 -1.37
C PRO A 180 2.35 -9.81 -0.70
N ALA A 181 2.46 -11.14 -0.88
CA ALA A 181 1.45 -12.12 -0.51
C ALA A 181 1.05 -12.11 0.98
N LEU A 182 1.97 -11.72 1.88
CA LEU A 182 1.64 -11.56 3.30
C LEU A 182 0.75 -10.34 3.55
N GLY A 183 1.02 -9.22 2.88
CA GLY A 183 0.18 -8.04 2.95
C GLY A 183 -1.20 -8.30 2.34
N ASP A 184 -1.24 -9.03 1.24
CA ASP A 184 -2.49 -9.45 0.59
C ASP A 184 -3.35 -10.31 1.52
N ARG A 185 -2.73 -11.26 2.22
CA ARG A 185 -3.44 -12.08 3.23
C ARG A 185 -4.00 -11.25 4.37
N VAL A 186 -3.21 -10.33 4.93
CA VAL A 186 -3.67 -9.42 5.99
C VAL A 186 -4.83 -8.57 5.49
N TRP A 187 -4.77 -8.09 4.24
CA TRP A 187 -5.88 -7.40 3.61
C TRP A 187 -7.14 -8.27 3.53
N ASP A 188 -7.03 -9.51 3.06
CA ASP A 188 -8.16 -10.42 2.92
C ASP A 188 -8.80 -10.73 4.30
N TRP A 189 -7.97 -10.80 5.35
CA TRP A 189 -8.43 -10.92 6.73
C TRP A 189 -9.23 -9.70 7.21
N HIS A 190 -8.83 -8.49 6.82
CA HIS A 190 -9.60 -7.28 7.05
C HIS A 190 -10.93 -7.29 6.29
N GLU A 191 -10.95 -7.70 5.02
CA GLU A 191 -12.19 -7.78 4.24
C GLU A 191 -13.17 -8.77 4.85
N SER A 192 -12.68 -9.92 5.30
CA SER A 192 -13.52 -10.94 5.96
C SER A 192 -14.12 -10.40 7.27
N LEU A 193 -13.28 -9.86 8.16
CA LEU A 193 -13.72 -9.38 9.47
C LEU A 193 -14.67 -8.18 9.36
N SER A 194 -14.57 -7.39 8.29
CA SER A 194 -15.40 -6.20 8.07
C SER A 194 -16.81 -6.51 7.57
N ARG A 195 -17.13 -7.80 7.35
CA ARG A 195 -18.51 -8.24 7.11
C ARG A 195 -19.36 -8.20 8.38
N HIS A 196 -18.74 -8.21 9.55
CA HIS A 196 -19.42 -8.08 10.83
C HIS A 196 -19.60 -6.60 11.16
N SER A 197 -20.84 -6.13 11.11
CA SER A 197 -21.23 -4.79 11.55
C SER A 197 -22.58 -4.87 12.26
N ASP A 198 -22.78 -3.97 13.22
CA ASP A 198 -24.03 -3.84 13.96
C ASP A 198 -25.20 -3.51 13.00
N PRO A 199 -26.41 -4.05 13.28
CA PRO A 199 -27.63 -3.65 12.57
C PRO A 199 -27.87 -2.14 12.62
N GLY A 200 -28.46 -1.61 11.56
CA GLY A 200 -28.63 -0.17 11.35
C GLY A 200 -27.40 0.53 10.73
N PHE A 201 -26.23 -0.10 10.76
CA PHE A 201 -25.03 0.37 10.05
C PHE A 201 -24.69 -0.52 8.86
N ALA A 202 -24.82 -1.84 9.03
CA ALA A 202 -24.48 -2.84 8.01
C ALA A 202 -25.27 -2.63 6.70
N GLU A 203 -26.57 -2.34 6.80
CA GLU A 203 -27.48 -2.14 5.66
C GLU A 203 -27.12 -0.89 4.85
N HIS A 204 -26.41 0.06 5.47
CA HIS A 204 -25.90 1.27 4.82
C HIS A 204 -24.47 1.08 4.28
N GLY A 205 -23.92 -0.14 4.34
CA GLY A 205 -22.53 -0.42 3.96
C GLY A 205 -21.49 0.21 4.90
N GLN A 206 -21.90 0.55 6.13
CA GLN A 206 -21.03 1.14 7.14
C GLN A 206 -20.47 0.06 8.05
N LEU A 207 -19.27 0.29 8.60
CA LEU A 207 -18.65 -0.62 9.55
C LEU A 207 -18.73 -0.04 10.97
N THR A 208 -19.58 -0.65 11.81
CA THR A 208 -19.67 -0.34 13.24
C THR A 208 -19.68 -1.63 14.02
N VAL A 209 -18.75 -1.81 14.96
CA VAL A 209 -18.74 -2.97 15.86
C VAL A 209 -18.69 -2.46 17.28
N THR A 210 -19.83 -2.47 17.97
CA THR A 210 -19.94 -2.03 19.35
C THR A 210 -19.58 -3.16 20.30
N TYR A 211 -18.87 -2.85 21.38
CA TYR A 211 -18.45 -3.82 22.38
C TYR A 211 -19.62 -4.71 22.88
N LEU A 212 -19.38 -6.02 22.90
CA LEU A 212 -20.33 -7.07 23.31
C LEU A 212 -21.65 -7.17 22.54
N THR A 213 -21.78 -6.59 21.35
CA THR A 213 -22.86 -6.94 20.43
C THR A 213 -22.64 -8.29 19.75
N ASP A 214 -23.62 -8.74 18.96
CA ASP A 214 -23.48 -9.93 18.12
C ASP A 214 -22.36 -9.76 17.08
N ALA A 215 -22.20 -8.56 16.50
CA ALA A 215 -21.10 -8.28 15.59
C ALA A 215 -19.74 -8.40 16.28
N HIS A 216 -19.63 -7.90 17.52
CA HIS A 216 -18.40 -8.03 18.31
C HIS A 216 -18.09 -9.49 18.64
N ARG A 217 -19.09 -10.27 19.08
CA ARG A 217 -18.93 -11.72 19.32
C ARG A 217 -18.53 -12.48 18.06
N ALA A 218 -19.09 -12.12 16.91
CA ALA A 218 -18.74 -12.72 15.62
C ALA A 218 -17.30 -12.40 15.21
N CYS A 219 -16.86 -11.13 15.36
CA CYS A 219 -15.46 -10.75 15.19
C CYS A 219 -14.54 -11.56 16.11
N ALA A 220 -14.87 -11.67 17.39
CA ALA A 220 -14.07 -12.39 18.37
C ALA A 220 -13.90 -13.87 17.99
N ALA A 221 -15.00 -14.52 17.57
CA ALA A 221 -14.99 -15.90 17.13
C ALA A 221 -14.14 -16.10 15.86
N GLU A 222 -14.25 -15.20 14.87
CA GLU A 222 -13.45 -15.28 13.64
C GLU A 222 -11.95 -15.06 13.91
N ILE A 223 -11.59 -14.08 14.74
CA ILE A 223 -10.20 -13.84 15.15
C ILE A 223 -9.65 -15.07 15.87
N ALA A 224 -10.40 -15.65 16.81
CA ALA A 224 -9.99 -16.82 17.55
C ALA A 224 -9.78 -18.04 16.63
N ALA A 225 -10.70 -18.29 15.69
CA ALA A 225 -10.55 -19.35 14.70
C ALA A 225 -9.28 -19.16 13.87
N ARG A 226 -9.06 -17.93 13.38
CA ARG A 226 -7.89 -17.59 12.57
C ARG A 226 -6.57 -17.66 13.34
N MET A 227 -6.55 -17.32 14.63
CA MET A 227 -5.36 -17.55 15.47
C MET A 227 -5.01 -19.05 15.52
N ARG A 228 -6.00 -19.94 15.65
CA ARG A 228 -5.74 -21.39 15.59
C ARG A 228 -5.17 -21.80 14.23
N GLU A 229 -5.72 -21.29 13.13
CA GLU A 229 -5.20 -21.53 11.77
C GLU A 229 -3.76 -21.01 11.57
N CYS A 230 -3.39 -19.94 12.28
CA CYS A 230 -2.03 -19.40 12.25
C CYS A 230 -1.03 -20.24 13.05
N GLY A 231 -1.49 -21.23 13.84
CA GLY A 231 -0.61 -22.12 14.61
C GLY A 231 -0.27 -21.63 16.01
N PHE A 232 -1.07 -20.73 16.58
CA PHE A 232 -1.01 -20.43 18.02
C PHE A 232 -1.29 -21.70 18.84
N ASP A 233 -0.54 -21.91 19.92
CA ASP A 233 -0.63 -23.12 20.75
C ASP A 233 -1.88 -23.11 21.64
N SER A 234 -2.32 -21.93 22.08
CA SER A 234 -3.58 -21.75 22.79
C SER A 234 -4.30 -20.49 22.31
N VAL A 235 -5.63 -20.56 22.29
CA VAL A 235 -6.51 -19.44 21.93
C VAL A 235 -7.75 -19.46 22.82
N GLU A 236 -7.92 -18.39 23.60
CA GLU A 236 -9.02 -18.20 24.54
C GLU A 236 -9.74 -16.87 24.31
N ILE A 237 -11.00 -16.82 24.72
CA ILE A 237 -11.75 -15.56 24.85
C ILE A 237 -12.01 -15.37 26.33
N ASP A 238 -11.50 -14.28 26.91
CA ASP A 238 -11.63 -14.03 28.34
C ASP A 238 -13.04 -13.52 28.74
N ALA A 239 -13.26 -13.35 30.04
CA ALA A 239 -14.56 -12.95 30.58
C ALA A 239 -15.01 -11.55 30.15
N VAL A 240 -14.09 -10.70 29.66
CA VAL A 240 -14.40 -9.36 29.11
C VAL A 240 -14.28 -9.35 27.58
N GLY A 241 -14.27 -10.52 26.94
CA GLY A 241 -14.31 -10.64 25.49
C GLY A 241 -12.99 -10.37 24.77
N ASN A 242 -11.85 -10.27 25.43
CA ASN A 242 -10.57 -10.21 24.71
C ASN A 242 -10.28 -11.55 24.05
N VAL A 243 -9.76 -11.52 22.83
CA VAL A 243 -9.24 -12.73 22.15
C VAL A 243 -7.74 -12.82 22.39
N VAL A 244 -7.30 -13.86 23.09
CA VAL A 244 -5.90 -14.05 23.47
C VAL A 244 -5.36 -15.32 22.80
N GLY A 245 -4.43 -15.13 21.88
CA GLY A 245 -3.63 -16.21 21.30
C GLY A 245 -2.22 -16.24 21.92
N ARG A 246 -1.73 -17.41 22.30
CA ARG A 246 -0.33 -17.59 22.74
C ARG A 246 0.43 -18.54 21.81
N TYR A 247 1.58 -18.09 21.34
CA TYR A 247 2.57 -18.90 20.64
C TYR A 247 3.80 -19.05 21.54
N HIS A 248 4.07 -20.26 22.02
CA HIS A 248 5.10 -20.52 23.02
C HIS A 248 6.50 -20.46 22.41
N ALA A 249 7.40 -19.78 23.13
CA ALA A 249 8.82 -19.77 22.83
C ALA A 249 9.41 -21.18 22.93
N GLY A 250 10.50 -21.41 22.20
CA GLY A 250 11.21 -22.69 22.24
C GLY A 250 11.90 -22.97 23.59
N THR A 251 12.13 -21.94 24.40
CA THR A 251 12.77 -22.03 25.71
C THR A 251 11.79 -21.63 26.82
N PRO A 252 11.58 -22.50 27.84
CA PRO A 252 10.79 -22.14 29.02
C PRO A 252 11.33 -20.89 29.72
N GLY A 253 10.44 -19.96 30.08
CA GLY A 253 10.81 -18.74 30.81
C GLY A 253 11.42 -17.62 29.96
N ALA A 254 11.45 -17.75 28.63
CA ALA A 254 11.87 -16.67 27.75
C ALA A 254 10.97 -15.42 27.89
N PRO A 255 11.50 -14.20 27.67
CA PRO A 255 10.69 -12.98 27.67
C PRO A 255 9.52 -13.05 26.68
N LEU A 256 8.36 -12.55 27.09
CA LEU A 256 7.15 -12.52 26.27
C LEU A 256 7.05 -11.20 25.49
N LEU A 257 6.87 -11.30 24.17
CA LEU A 257 6.42 -10.17 23.36
C LEU A 257 4.88 -10.19 23.31
N MET A 258 4.26 -9.15 23.87
CA MET A 258 2.81 -8.95 23.79
C MET A 258 2.49 -7.82 22.81
N THR A 259 1.57 -8.09 21.89
CA THR A 259 1.06 -7.14 20.91
C THR A 259 -0.40 -7.46 20.65
N GLY A 260 -1.18 -6.43 20.35
CA GLY A 260 -2.61 -6.55 20.10
C GLY A 260 -3.21 -5.16 19.91
N SER A 261 -4.48 -5.15 19.55
CA SER A 261 -5.24 -3.92 19.35
C SER A 261 -6.73 -4.23 19.51
N HIS A 262 -7.56 -3.21 19.37
CA HIS A 262 -9.01 -3.33 19.44
C HIS A 262 -9.59 -3.82 18.10
N TYR A 263 -10.76 -4.47 18.14
CA TYR A 263 -11.49 -4.94 16.96
C TYR A 263 -12.95 -4.45 16.91
N ASP A 264 -13.44 -3.86 18.00
CA ASP A 264 -14.55 -2.90 18.00
C ASP A 264 -14.15 -1.63 17.23
N THR A 265 -15.15 -0.87 16.79
CA THR A 265 -14.94 0.35 16.02
C THR A 265 -15.89 1.44 16.49
N VAL A 266 -15.46 2.69 16.35
CA VAL A 266 -16.41 3.81 16.31
C VAL A 266 -17.33 3.68 15.09
N ARG A 267 -18.40 4.49 15.04
CA ARG A 267 -19.35 4.48 13.92
C ARG A 267 -18.63 4.73 12.61
N ASN A 268 -18.70 3.77 11.69
CA ASN A 268 -18.02 3.83 10.39
C ASN A 268 -16.52 4.13 10.47
N GLY A 269 -15.82 3.61 11.50
CA GLY A 269 -14.39 3.87 11.74
C GLY A 269 -13.44 3.29 10.67
N GLY A 270 -13.97 2.42 9.80
CA GLY A 270 -13.22 1.83 8.70
C GLY A 270 -12.49 0.54 9.08
N LYS A 271 -12.18 -0.27 8.07
CA LYS A 271 -11.76 -1.66 8.25
C LYS A 271 -10.37 -1.88 8.84
N TYR A 272 -9.50 -0.87 8.81
CA TYR A 272 -8.12 -0.98 9.26
C TYR A 272 -7.89 -0.45 10.67
N ASP A 273 -8.81 0.39 11.17
CA ASP A 273 -8.71 1.00 12.48
C ASP A 273 -8.73 -0.07 13.57
N GLY A 274 -7.74 -0.03 14.46
CA GLY A 274 -7.45 -1.08 15.46
C GLY A 274 -6.94 -2.40 14.84
N ARG A 275 -7.73 -2.99 13.96
CA ARG A 275 -7.61 -4.37 13.42
C ARG A 275 -6.25 -4.69 12.79
N LEU A 276 -5.55 -3.69 12.23
CA LEU A 276 -4.23 -3.93 11.63
C LEU A 276 -3.21 -4.39 12.68
N GLY A 277 -3.32 -3.86 13.90
CA GLY A 277 -2.49 -4.25 15.04
C GLY A 277 -2.77 -5.66 15.57
N ILE A 278 -3.84 -6.30 15.12
CA ILE A 278 -4.17 -7.70 15.42
C ILE A 278 -3.61 -8.62 14.33
N PHE A 279 -3.90 -8.29 13.06
CA PHE A 279 -3.59 -9.17 11.95
C PHE A 279 -2.11 -9.20 11.56
N VAL A 280 -1.35 -8.11 11.76
CA VAL A 280 0.10 -8.12 11.51
C VAL A 280 0.83 -9.12 12.42
N PRO A 281 0.65 -9.11 13.76
CA PRO A 281 1.20 -10.14 14.63
C PRO A 281 0.76 -11.57 14.29
N MET A 282 -0.50 -11.76 13.92
CA MET A 282 -1.00 -13.07 13.51
C MET A 282 -0.29 -13.59 12.25
N ALA A 283 -0.02 -12.71 11.27
CA ALA A 283 0.75 -13.07 10.09
C ALA A 283 2.19 -13.45 10.44
N CYS A 284 2.83 -12.75 11.39
CA CYS A 284 4.16 -13.09 11.90
C CYS A 284 4.17 -14.47 12.56
N VAL A 285 3.24 -14.75 13.48
CA VAL A 285 3.14 -16.06 14.15
C VAL A 285 2.92 -17.17 13.11
N ARG A 286 2.09 -16.93 12.11
CA ARG A 286 1.88 -17.89 11.03
C ARG A 286 3.16 -18.23 10.28
N GLU A 287 3.98 -17.24 9.96
CA GLU A 287 5.26 -17.50 9.27
C GLU A 287 6.28 -18.19 10.18
N LEU A 288 6.35 -17.82 11.47
CA LEU A 288 7.18 -18.51 12.47
C LEU A 288 6.78 -19.99 12.61
N HIS A 289 5.48 -20.25 12.74
CA HIS A 289 4.94 -21.61 12.80
C HIS A 289 5.27 -22.39 11.53
N ARG A 290 5.07 -21.80 10.35
CA ARG A 290 5.39 -22.43 9.06
C ARG A 290 6.88 -22.74 8.90
N SER A 291 7.78 -21.94 9.48
CA SER A 291 9.23 -22.18 9.44
C SER A 291 9.75 -23.02 10.61
N GLY A 292 8.88 -23.46 11.53
CA GLY A 292 9.27 -24.19 12.73
C GLY A 292 10.10 -23.37 13.72
N THR A 293 10.00 -22.04 13.69
CA THR A 293 10.77 -21.11 14.53
C THR A 293 9.96 -20.68 15.76
N ARG A 294 10.56 -20.76 16.96
CA ARG A 294 9.94 -20.40 18.24
C ARG A 294 10.89 -19.60 19.11
#